data_AF-A0A1H0B8G4-F1
#
_entry.id   AF-A0A1H0B8G4-F1
#
_cell.length_a   1.000
_cell.length_b   1.000
_cell.length_c   1.000
_cell.angle_alpha   90.00
_cell.angle_beta   90.00
_cell.angle_gamma   90.00
#
_symmetry.space_group_name_H-M   'P 1'
#
loop_
_entity.id
_entity.type
_entity.pdbx_description
1 polymer ?
#
loop_
_entity_poly.entity_id
_entity_poly.type
_entity_poly.pdbx_seq_one_letter_code
_entity_poly.pdbx_strand_id
1 'polypeptide(L)'
;MSDDSSSNQGASPRIPHAYGRGTFGWRGSATAVAGVTATATATVGTVWAGAASPVDSASLIASARRHAARGMRARGAGAGEHDDASLQLGIMLEHLAKAYLASLHPTLLLERNFDFFSLVRLAGQGQGVKPGHVLRTVGMHEALVRVGTVRATGNEDAGRAFAKRFGVVLQARNGVAHIGEEGGVADQVAQLAVQGADEILTMMGQSLSDLFGDYTDAAEALRNEHATKVHQFVTLLVARAKDAFRERFADLGEEQNAELARLDRQLVAQLATTRDRIAVRCPACHRQGILSGSPDLIFEDVDAYVDEHGVRHRDVVGATAVLFADTFRCPVCGLRLRGQEELEEADLSTALEIGPAVLEDFEDYEDYDADEEEYVPDGGPDDLL
;
A
#
# COMPACT_ATOMS: atom_id res chain seq x y z
N MET A 1 -43.73 46.72 -1.22
CA MET A 1 -43.83 46.57 0.25
C MET A 1 -44.20 45.12 0.50
N SER A 2 -43.35 44.21 0.96
CA SER A 2 -41.92 44.22 1.26
C SER A 2 -41.52 42.75 1.19
N ASP A 3 -40.40 42.48 0.52
CA ASP A 3 -39.73 41.19 0.51
C ASP A 3 -39.11 40.89 1.88
N ASP A 4 -39.16 39.64 2.34
CA ASP A 4 -38.25 39.13 3.37
C ASP A 4 -37.86 37.68 3.02
N SER A 5 -36.73 37.57 2.32
CA SER A 5 -36.02 36.33 2.05
C SER A 5 -34.69 36.36 2.80
N SER A 6 -34.70 35.84 4.03
CA SER A 6 -33.52 35.70 4.87
C SER A 6 -32.68 34.50 4.41
N SER A 7 -31.57 34.80 3.74
CA SER A 7 -30.51 33.87 3.38
C SER A 7 -29.59 33.63 4.58
N ASN A 8 -29.54 32.39 5.05
CA ASN A 8 -28.65 31.95 6.12
C ASN A 8 -27.34 31.44 5.50
N GLN A 9 -26.29 32.27 5.51
CA GLN A 9 -24.94 31.88 5.09
C GLN A 9 -24.24 31.17 6.26
N GLY A 10 -24.20 29.83 6.20
CA GLY A 10 -23.41 29.00 7.12
C GLY A 10 -21.93 29.11 6.77
N ALA A 11 -21.14 29.62 7.71
CA ALA A 11 -19.68 29.71 7.63
C ALA A 11 -19.04 28.32 7.78
N SER A 12 -18.19 27.93 6.82
CA SER A 12 -17.30 26.76 6.95
C SER A 12 -16.18 27.02 7.97
N PRO A 13 -15.84 26.05 8.83
CA PRO A 13 -14.70 26.18 9.73
C PRO A 13 -13.37 26.06 8.97
N ARG A 14 -12.48 27.04 9.19
CA ARG A 14 -11.10 27.04 8.71
C ARG A 14 -10.25 26.13 9.62
N ILE A 15 -9.66 25.09 9.04
CA ILE A 15 -8.64 24.25 9.68
C ILE A 15 -7.27 24.94 9.50
N PRO A 16 -6.51 25.23 10.57
CA PRO A 16 -5.18 25.79 10.44
C PRO A 16 -4.13 24.69 10.20
N HIS A 17 -3.52 24.67 9.02
CA HIS A 17 -2.25 23.98 8.78
C HIS A 17 -1.09 24.91 9.17
N ALA A 18 -0.36 24.55 10.24
CA ALA A 18 0.92 25.14 10.57
C ALA A 18 1.88 24.04 11.03
N TYR A 19 2.72 23.55 10.11
CA TYR A 19 3.95 22.84 10.45
C TYR A 19 5.13 23.67 9.95
N GLY A 20 5.85 24.25 10.92
CA GLY A 20 7.05 25.04 10.70
C GLY A 20 8.24 24.16 10.35
N ARG A 21 8.96 24.53 9.27
CA ARG A 21 10.24 23.94 8.90
C ARG A 21 11.33 24.46 9.85
N GLY A 22 11.75 23.63 10.79
CA GLY A 22 12.97 23.84 11.57
C GLY A 22 14.19 23.45 10.74
N THR A 23 15.09 24.40 10.48
CA THR A 23 16.38 24.16 9.83
C THR A 23 17.40 23.78 10.90
N PHE A 24 17.86 22.52 10.89
CA PHE A 24 18.92 22.05 11.78
C PHE A 24 20.28 22.24 11.10
N GLY A 25 21.04 23.24 11.56
CA GLY A 25 22.39 23.52 11.09
C GLY A 25 23.44 22.73 11.87
N TRP A 26 24.05 21.72 11.23
CA TRP A 26 25.24 21.05 11.75
C TRP A 26 26.48 21.93 11.52
N ARG A 27 27.12 22.40 12.60
CA ARG A 27 28.49 22.95 12.56
C ARG A 27 29.47 21.86 13.00
N GLY A 28 30.18 21.26 12.05
CA GLY A 28 31.31 20.37 12.31
C GLY A 28 32.59 21.17 12.48
N SER A 29 33.25 20.99 13.63
CA SER A 29 34.55 21.54 13.99
C SER A 29 35.67 20.77 13.27
N ALA A 30 36.54 21.48 12.54
CA ALA A 30 37.71 20.88 11.90
C ALA A 30 38.90 20.83 12.88
N THR A 31 39.36 19.63 13.22
CA THR A 31 40.68 19.39 13.83
C THR A 31 41.61 18.82 12.78
N ALA A 32 42.65 19.58 12.45
CA ALA A 32 43.73 19.17 11.57
C ALA A 32 44.68 18.22 12.32
N VAL A 33 44.95 17.05 11.74
CA VAL A 33 46.04 16.15 12.18
C VAL A 33 47.01 15.99 11.02
N ALA A 34 48.29 16.20 11.34
CA ALA A 34 49.41 16.29 10.41
C ALA A 34 49.81 14.93 9.83
N GLY A 35 50.45 15.00 8.66
CA GLY A 35 50.67 13.91 7.74
C GLY A 35 51.66 12.83 8.17
N VAL A 36 51.39 11.62 7.66
CA VAL A 36 52.38 10.56 7.44
C VAL A 36 52.34 10.23 5.96
N THR A 37 53.42 10.55 5.24
CA THR A 37 53.58 10.22 3.83
C THR A 37 54.00 8.76 3.69
N ALA A 38 53.04 7.89 3.37
CA ALA A 38 53.31 6.53 2.92
C ALA A 38 53.34 6.52 1.38
N THR A 39 54.50 6.15 0.82
CA THR A 39 54.69 5.86 -0.60
C THR A 39 53.84 4.66 -1.01
N ALA A 40 52.67 4.92 -1.61
CA ALA A 40 51.84 3.90 -2.22
C ALA A 40 52.37 3.57 -3.62
N THR A 41 52.90 2.36 -3.79
CA THR A 41 53.06 1.72 -5.09
C THR A 41 51.67 1.59 -5.75
N ALA A 42 51.44 2.37 -6.79
CA ALA A 42 50.22 2.29 -7.60
C ALA A 42 50.19 0.96 -8.36
N THR A 43 49.48 -0.02 -7.81
CA THR A 43 48.94 -1.11 -8.62
C THR A 43 47.90 -0.49 -9.55
N VAL A 44 48.20 -0.49 -10.85
CA VAL A 44 47.23 -0.19 -11.91
C VAL A 44 46.23 -1.35 -11.90
N GLY A 45 45.27 -1.29 -10.98
CA GLY A 45 44.09 -2.12 -11.02
C GLY A 45 43.31 -1.71 -12.25
N THR A 46 43.15 -2.64 -13.18
CA THR A 46 42.22 -2.50 -14.30
C THR A 46 40.84 -2.26 -13.72
N VAL A 47 40.41 -1.01 -13.61
CA VAL A 47 39.04 -0.66 -13.23
C VAL A 47 38.18 -1.12 -14.40
N TRP A 48 37.58 -2.30 -14.27
CA TRP A 48 36.57 -2.75 -15.21
C TRP A 48 35.43 -1.73 -15.15
N ALA A 49 35.31 -0.92 -16.20
CA ALA A 49 34.14 -0.08 -16.46
C ALA A 49 32.94 -1.00 -16.70
N GLY A 50 32.35 -1.52 -15.63
CA GLY A 50 31.33 -2.55 -15.69
C GLY A 50 30.48 -2.72 -14.45
N ALA A 51 30.71 -1.92 -13.40
CA ALA A 51 29.73 -1.83 -12.31
C ALA A 51 28.58 -0.94 -12.80
N ALA A 52 27.61 -1.54 -13.50
CA ALA A 52 26.31 -0.91 -13.68
C ALA A 52 25.82 -0.49 -12.28
N SER A 53 25.43 0.78 -12.13
CA SER A 53 24.85 1.27 -10.88
C SER A 53 23.82 0.29 -10.35
N PRO A 54 23.74 0.10 -9.02
CA PRO A 54 22.68 -0.71 -8.43
C PRO A 54 21.33 -0.23 -8.98
N VAL A 55 20.38 -1.15 -9.15
CA VAL A 55 19.01 -0.78 -9.52
C VAL A 55 18.51 0.22 -8.48
N ASP A 56 18.43 1.48 -8.88
CA ASP A 56 18.05 2.58 -8.02
C ASP A 56 16.61 3.02 -8.32
N SER A 57 15.98 3.65 -7.33
CA SER A 57 14.61 4.13 -7.47
C SER A 57 14.47 5.11 -8.65
N ALA A 58 15.46 6.00 -8.86
CA ALA A 58 15.41 7.02 -9.89
C ALA A 58 15.37 6.44 -11.33
N SER A 59 16.17 5.42 -11.62
CA SER A 59 16.18 4.74 -12.91
C SER A 59 14.88 3.97 -13.17
N LEU A 60 14.28 3.37 -12.14
CA LEU A 60 12.98 2.71 -12.21
C LEU A 60 11.85 3.72 -12.45
N ILE A 61 11.84 4.88 -11.77
CA ILE A 61 10.90 5.98 -12.04
C ILE A 61 11.05 6.47 -13.48
N ALA A 62 12.28 6.72 -13.94
CA ALA A 62 12.52 7.16 -15.31
C ALA A 62 12.02 6.13 -16.33
N SER A 63 12.10 4.84 -16.01
CA SER A 63 11.52 3.79 -16.83
C SER A 63 10.00 3.77 -16.78
N ALA A 64 9.40 3.90 -15.60
CA ALA A 64 7.95 3.98 -15.42
C ALA A 64 7.37 5.16 -16.24
N ARG A 65 8.01 6.33 -16.21
CA ARG A 65 7.65 7.51 -17.05
C ARG A 65 7.61 7.19 -18.54
N ARG A 66 8.64 6.50 -19.07
CA ARG A 66 8.69 6.11 -20.48
C ARG A 66 7.56 5.16 -20.85
N HIS A 67 7.26 4.19 -20.00
CA HIS A 67 6.17 3.24 -20.21
C HIS A 67 4.79 3.90 -20.06
N ALA A 68 4.63 4.84 -19.12
CA ALA A 68 3.42 5.66 -18.97
C ALA A 68 3.14 6.42 -20.27
N ALA A 69 4.13 7.16 -20.79
CA ALA A 69 3.99 7.93 -22.03
C ALA A 69 3.69 7.06 -23.25
N ARG A 70 4.28 5.85 -23.35
CA ARG A 70 3.99 4.90 -24.42
C ARG A 70 2.57 4.36 -24.31
N GLY A 71 2.16 3.91 -23.13
CA GLY A 71 0.84 3.36 -22.90
C GLY A 71 -0.28 4.38 -23.15
N MET A 72 -0.09 5.63 -22.69
CA MET A 72 -1.07 6.70 -22.94
C MET A 72 -1.15 7.10 -24.42
N ARG A 73 -0.02 7.08 -25.15
CA ARG A 73 0.00 7.29 -26.60
C ARG A 73 -0.74 6.17 -27.34
N ALA A 74 -0.43 4.91 -27.03
CA ALA A 74 -1.04 3.74 -27.66
C ALA A 74 -2.56 3.74 -27.43
N ARG A 75 -2.99 4.03 -26.20
CA ARG A 75 -4.42 4.20 -25.90
C ARG A 75 -5.09 5.28 -26.75
N GLY A 76 -4.41 6.41 -26.99
CA GLY A 76 -4.91 7.49 -27.82
C GLY A 76 -4.97 7.19 -29.33
N ALA A 77 -4.22 6.18 -29.81
CA ALA A 77 -4.19 5.78 -31.21
C ALA A 77 -5.42 4.95 -31.64
N GLY A 78 -6.20 4.44 -30.68
CA GLY A 78 -7.45 3.72 -30.90
C GLY A 78 -7.31 2.20 -30.74
N ALA A 79 -8.37 1.47 -31.13
CA ALA A 79 -8.55 0.05 -30.84
C ALA A 79 -7.42 -0.88 -31.32
N GLY A 80 -6.65 -0.47 -32.35
CA GLY A 80 -5.56 -1.27 -32.90
C GLY A 80 -4.28 -1.30 -32.06
N GLU A 81 -4.18 -0.50 -30.99
CA GLU A 81 -3.00 -0.45 -30.10
C GLU A 81 -3.38 -0.68 -28.62
N HIS A 82 -4.56 -1.29 -28.38
CA HIS A 82 -5.05 -1.57 -27.03
C HIS A 82 -4.21 -2.62 -26.28
N ASP A 83 -3.60 -3.55 -27.01
CA ASP A 83 -2.64 -4.52 -26.50
C ASP A 83 -1.36 -3.83 -26.02
N ASP A 84 -0.75 -2.96 -26.82
CA ASP A 84 0.44 -2.18 -26.42
C ASP A 84 0.09 -1.24 -25.26
N ALA A 85 -1.06 -0.57 -25.29
CA ALA A 85 -1.52 0.24 -24.16
C ALA A 85 -1.55 -0.58 -22.85
N SER A 86 -2.17 -1.76 -22.88
CA SER A 86 -2.28 -2.65 -21.72
C SER A 86 -0.91 -3.14 -21.23
N LEU A 87 -0.04 -3.53 -22.15
CA LEU A 87 1.31 -3.99 -21.85
C LEU A 87 2.16 -2.87 -21.22
N GLN A 88 2.21 -1.71 -21.85
CA GLN A 88 3.03 -0.59 -21.40
C GLN A 88 2.54 -0.05 -20.05
N LEU A 89 1.23 0.05 -19.83
CA LEU A 89 0.67 0.48 -18.55
C LEU A 89 0.90 -0.55 -17.43
N GLY A 90 0.86 -1.85 -17.75
CA GLY A 90 1.26 -2.89 -16.80
C GLY A 90 2.75 -2.83 -16.42
N ILE A 91 3.65 -2.62 -17.39
CA ILE A 91 5.09 -2.44 -17.12
C ILE A 91 5.35 -1.16 -16.32
N MET A 92 4.63 -0.07 -16.63
CA MET A 92 4.70 1.18 -15.89
C MET A 92 4.41 0.95 -14.40
N LEU A 93 3.30 0.28 -14.09
CA LEU A 93 2.90 0.02 -12.70
C LEU A 93 3.90 -0.89 -11.99
N GLU A 94 4.41 -1.94 -12.66
CA GLU A 94 5.46 -2.80 -12.12
C GLU A 94 6.73 -2.02 -11.78
N HIS A 95 7.21 -1.18 -12.70
CA HIS A 95 8.44 -0.41 -12.50
C HIS A 95 8.27 0.63 -11.39
N LEU A 96 7.10 1.23 -11.27
CA LEU A 96 6.79 2.17 -10.20
C LEU A 96 6.72 1.47 -8.83
N ALA A 97 6.07 0.31 -8.73
CA ALA A 97 6.06 -0.50 -7.51
C ALA A 97 7.48 -0.89 -7.08
N LYS A 98 8.32 -1.31 -8.03
CA LYS A 98 9.75 -1.57 -7.76
C LYS A 98 10.49 -0.30 -7.37
N ALA A 99 10.18 0.84 -7.96
CA ALA A 99 10.83 2.11 -7.63
C ALA A 99 10.56 2.51 -6.18
N TYR A 100 9.33 2.33 -5.69
CA TYR A 100 8.98 2.53 -4.29
C TYR A 100 9.79 1.60 -3.38
N LEU A 101 9.80 0.29 -3.65
CA LEU A 101 10.56 -0.67 -2.84
C LEU A 101 12.06 -0.36 -2.83
N ALA A 102 12.63 -0.03 -4.00
CA ALA A 102 14.04 0.36 -4.11
C ALA A 102 14.37 1.68 -3.38
N SER A 103 13.39 2.57 -3.20
CA SER A 103 13.57 3.80 -2.43
C SER A 103 13.70 3.54 -0.93
N LEU A 104 13.11 2.44 -0.44
CA LEU A 104 13.27 1.97 0.93
C LEU A 104 14.58 1.19 1.07
N HIS A 105 14.75 0.13 0.25
CA HIS A 105 15.99 -0.62 0.14
C HIS A 105 16.00 -1.53 -1.10
N PRO A 106 17.06 -1.57 -1.94
CA PRO A 106 17.04 -2.35 -3.18
C PRO A 106 16.88 -3.87 -2.99
N THR A 107 17.24 -4.44 -1.84
CA THR A 107 17.04 -5.89 -1.58
C THR A 107 15.56 -6.27 -1.48
N LEU A 108 14.65 -5.31 -1.28
CA LEU A 108 13.21 -5.55 -1.38
C LEU A 108 12.76 -5.90 -2.80
N LEU A 109 13.66 -5.86 -3.79
CA LEU A 109 13.42 -6.36 -5.14
C LEU A 109 13.77 -7.84 -5.32
N LEU A 110 14.33 -8.53 -4.32
CA LEU A 110 14.73 -9.94 -4.45
C LEU A 110 13.53 -10.87 -4.63
N GLU A 111 13.57 -11.68 -5.68
CA GLU A 111 12.60 -12.75 -5.90
C GLU A 111 12.79 -13.89 -4.87
N ARG A 112 11.74 -14.67 -4.57
CA ARG A 112 11.82 -15.81 -3.63
C ARG A 112 12.97 -16.78 -3.96
N ASN A 113 13.20 -17.06 -5.24
CA ASN A 113 14.26 -17.98 -5.71
C ASN A 113 15.47 -17.21 -6.30
N PHE A 114 15.92 -16.17 -5.58
CA PHE A 114 17.07 -15.39 -5.99
C PHE A 114 18.37 -16.19 -5.87
N ASP A 115 19.36 -15.86 -6.70
CA ASP A 115 20.71 -16.38 -6.58
C ASP A 115 21.58 -15.41 -5.76
N PHE A 116 22.61 -15.94 -5.08
CA PHE A 116 23.51 -15.14 -4.23
C PHE A 116 24.05 -13.89 -4.93
N PHE A 117 24.37 -13.96 -6.23
CA PHE A 117 24.90 -12.80 -6.95
C PHE A 117 23.83 -11.70 -7.17
N SER A 118 22.56 -12.06 -7.30
CA SER A 118 21.46 -11.06 -7.31
C SER A 118 21.38 -10.29 -5.98
N LEU A 119 21.53 -10.98 -4.84
CA LEU A 119 21.61 -10.35 -3.52
C LEU A 119 22.84 -9.44 -3.42
N VAL A 120 24.02 -9.91 -3.80
CA VAL A 120 25.26 -9.11 -3.77
C VAL A 120 25.11 -7.83 -4.60
N ARG A 121 24.46 -7.88 -5.77
CA ARG A 121 24.20 -6.69 -6.59
C ARG A 121 23.23 -5.72 -5.94
N LEU A 122 22.11 -6.20 -5.39
CA LEU A 122 21.11 -5.36 -4.74
C LEU A 122 21.59 -4.81 -3.39
N ALA A 123 22.52 -5.49 -2.72
CA ALA A 123 23.21 -4.99 -1.54
C ALA A 123 24.29 -3.93 -1.87
N GLY A 124 24.41 -3.50 -3.13
CA GLY A 124 25.36 -2.47 -3.55
C GLY A 124 26.79 -2.97 -3.74
N GLN A 125 27.02 -4.29 -3.72
CA GLN A 125 28.34 -4.91 -3.87
C GLN A 125 28.56 -5.52 -5.27
N GLY A 126 27.84 -5.00 -6.28
CA GLY A 126 27.82 -5.55 -7.64
C GLY A 126 29.17 -5.56 -8.36
N GLN A 127 30.15 -4.79 -7.91
CA GLN A 127 31.53 -4.80 -8.43
C GLN A 127 32.24 -6.15 -8.23
N GLY A 128 31.80 -6.95 -7.26
CA GLY A 128 32.31 -8.31 -7.02
C GLY A 128 31.65 -9.38 -7.89
N VAL A 129 30.64 -9.03 -8.69
CA VAL A 129 29.86 -9.98 -9.49
C VAL A 129 30.38 -10.03 -10.92
N LYS A 130 30.47 -11.24 -11.47
CA LYS A 130 30.91 -11.46 -12.84
C LYS A 130 30.07 -10.62 -13.84
N PRO A 131 30.70 -9.92 -14.79
CA PRO A 131 29.99 -9.24 -15.86
C PRO A 131 29.05 -10.18 -16.62
N GLY A 132 27.86 -9.69 -16.97
CA GLY A 132 26.83 -10.47 -17.68
C GLY A 132 25.94 -11.33 -16.78
N HIS A 133 26.14 -11.33 -15.46
CA HIS A 133 25.14 -11.86 -14.53
C HIS A 133 23.78 -11.15 -14.75
N VAL A 134 22.70 -11.93 -14.81
CA VAL A 134 21.34 -11.42 -14.99
C VAL A 134 20.70 -11.27 -13.61
N LEU A 135 20.37 -10.03 -13.25
CA LEU A 135 19.73 -9.75 -11.98
C LEU A 135 18.31 -10.33 -11.97
N ARG A 136 18.00 -11.15 -10.96
CA ARG A 136 16.64 -11.65 -10.70
C ARG A 136 15.91 -10.71 -9.75
N THR A 137 14.74 -10.24 -10.16
CA THR A 137 13.89 -9.37 -9.34
C THR A 137 12.49 -9.92 -9.28
N VAL A 138 11.74 -9.55 -8.24
CA VAL A 138 10.30 -9.79 -8.13
C VAL A 138 9.53 -9.35 -9.38
N GLY A 139 8.47 -10.08 -9.71
CA GLY A 139 7.50 -9.64 -10.72
C GLY A 139 6.51 -8.61 -10.15
N MET A 140 5.62 -8.11 -11.00
CA MET A 140 4.60 -7.11 -10.64
C MET A 140 3.74 -7.50 -9.44
N HIS A 141 3.19 -8.72 -9.42
CA HIS A 141 2.32 -9.18 -8.32
C HIS A 141 3.03 -9.09 -6.98
N GLU A 142 4.20 -9.72 -6.89
CA GLU A 142 5.01 -9.76 -5.67
C GLU A 142 5.49 -8.35 -5.25
N ALA A 143 5.83 -7.49 -6.22
CA ALA A 143 6.16 -6.09 -5.93
C ALA A 143 4.96 -5.35 -5.31
N LEU A 144 3.74 -5.54 -5.83
CA LEU A 144 2.53 -4.93 -5.27
C LEU A 144 2.18 -5.51 -3.90
N VAL A 145 2.36 -6.82 -3.68
CA VAL A 145 2.18 -7.43 -2.35
C VAL A 145 3.08 -6.75 -1.34
N ARG A 146 4.37 -6.58 -1.65
CA ARG A 146 5.33 -5.91 -0.77
C ARG A 146 4.99 -4.45 -0.54
N VAL A 147 4.56 -3.72 -1.57
CA VAL A 147 4.09 -2.33 -1.43
C VAL A 147 2.94 -2.26 -0.41
N GLY A 148 1.92 -3.09 -0.57
CA GLY A 148 0.76 -3.12 0.33
C GLY A 148 1.12 -3.58 1.75
N THR A 149 2.02 -4.55 1.87
CA THR A 149 2.53 -5.04 3.17
C THR A 149 3.26 -3.93 3.92
N VAL A 150 4.16 -3.20 3.25
CA VAL A 150 4.86 -2.06 3.86
C VAL A 150 3.88 -0.95 4.25
N ARG A 151 2.89 -0.67 3.41
CA ARG A 151 1.85 0.33 3.69
C ARG A 151 1.01 -0.03 4.93
N ALA A 152 0.76 -1.32 5.12
CA ALA A 152 0.03 -1.86 6.26
C ALA A 152 0.99 -2.41 7.33
N THR A 153 2.09 -1.70 7.59
CA THR A 153 3.00 -1.96 8.74
C THR A 153 3.50 -3.41 8.88
N GLY A 154 3.57 -4.17 7.79
CA GLY A 154 4.01 -5.57 7.80
C GLY A 154 2.90 -6.60 7.61
N ASN A 155 1.63 -6.21 7.55
CA ASN A 155 0.52 -7.12 7.34
C ASN A 155 0.49 -7.71 5.91
N GLU A 156 0.87 -8.98 5.79
CA GLU A 156 0.99 -9.66 4.49
C GLU A 156 -0.38 -9.88 3.80
N ASP A 157 -1.45 -10.10 4.57
CA ASP A 157 -2.80 -10.27 4.02
C ASP A 157 -3.34 -8.98 3.41
N ALA A 158 -3.10 -7.84 4.07
CA ALA A 158 -3.36 -6.52 3.49
C ALA A 158 -2.53 -6.30 2.20
N GLY A 159 -1.28 -6.77 2.18
CA GLY A 159 -0.44 -6.79 0.97
C GLY A 159 -1.05 -7.60 -0.17
N ARG A 160 -1.50 -8.83 0.10
CA ARG A 160 -2.19 -9.69 -0.88
C ARG A 160 -3.48 -9.06 -1.39
N ALA A 161 -4.27 -8.47 -0.49
CA ALA A 161 -5.50 -7.76 -0.85
C ALA A 161 -5.21 -6.56 -1.77
N PHE A 162 -4.15 -5.79 -1.47
CA PHE A 162 -3.70 -4.68 -2.30
C PHE A 162 -3.32 -5.15 -3.72
N ALA A 163 -2.48 -6.17 -3.84
CA ALA A 163 -2.05 -6.68 -5.15
C ALA A 163 -3.21 -7.23 -6.00
N LYS A 164 -4.18 -7.89 -5.35
CA LYS A 164 -5.35 -8.50 -6.01
C LYS A 164 -6.21 -7.47 -6.78
N ARG A 165 -6.26 -6.22 -6.31
CA ARG A 165 -6.98 -5.11 -6.99
C ARG A 165 -6.48 -4.88 -8.41
N PHE A 166 -5.21 -5.16 -8.66
CA PHE A 166 -4.55 -4.97 -9.96
C PHE A 166 -4.47 -6.27 -10.79
N GLY A 167 -5.27 -7.28 -10.44
CA GLY A 167 -5.28 -8.57 -11.14
C GLY A 167 -5.60 -8.45 -12.64
N VAL A 168 -6.49 -7.54 -13.03
CA VAL A 168 -6.81 -7.27 -14.45
C VAL A 168 -5.60 -6.69 -15.20
N VAL A 169 -4.88 -5.75 -14.58
CA VAL A 169 -3.64 -5.18 -15.16
C VAL A 169 -2.59 -6.27 -15.36
N LEU A 170 -2.43 -7.15 -14.37
CA LEU A 170 -1.48 -8.26 -14.42
C LEU A 170 -1.83 -9.26 -15.54
N GLN A 171 -3.10 -9.64 -15.62
CA GLN A 171 -3.60 -10.59 -16.61
C GLN A 171 -3.46 -10.04 -18.02
N ALA A 172 -3.88 -8.79 -18.25
CA ALA A 172 -3.76 -8.14 -19.56
C ALA A 172 -2.29 -8.00 -19.99
N ARG A 173 -1.40 -7.53 -19.10
CA ARG A 173 0.05 -7.46 -19.36
C ARG A 173 0.60 -8.83 -19.78
N ASN A 174 0.28 -9.88 -19.03
CA ASN A 174 0.79 -11.23 -19.29
C ASN A 174 0.17 -11.84 -20.56
N GLY A 175 -1.11 -11.58 -20.82
CA GLY A 175 -1.81 -12.01 -22.04
C GLY A 175 -1.15 -11.45 -23.30
N VAL A 176 -0.89 -10.14 -23.33
CA VAL A 176 -0.18 -9.51 -24.44
C VAL A 176 1.25 -10.04 -24.54
N ALA A 177 2.00 -10.10 -23.43
CA ALA A 177 3.41 -10.49 -23.42
C ALA A 177 3.67 -11.95 -23.81
N HIS A 178 2.75 -12.87 -23.47
CA HIS A 178 2.97 -14.31 -23.66
C HIS A 178 2.18 -14.92 -24.83
N ILE A 179 1.00 -14.41 -25.14
CA ILE A 179 0.12 -15.00 -26.17
C ILE A 179 -0.38 -13.99 -27.22
N GLY A 180 0.00 -12.70 -27.12
CA GLY A 180 -0.37 -11.68 -28.11
C GLY A 180 -1.87 -11.37 -28.13
N GLU A 181 -2.52 -11.34 -26.97
CA GLU A 181 -3.93 -10.96 -26.86
C GLU A 181 -4.18 -9.51 -27.31
N GLU A 182 -5.30 -9.24 -27.98
CA GLU A 182 -5.63 -7.93 -28.58
C GLU A 182 -5.94 -6.80 -27.58
N GLY A 183 -5.86 -7.06 -26.26
CA GLY A 183 -6.00 -6.01 -25.24
C GLY A 183 -7.42 -5.47 -25.05
N GLY A 184 -8.46 -6.30 -25.19
CA GLY A 184 -9.87 -5.88 -25.14
C GLY A 184 -10.34 -5.16 -23.86
N VAL A 185 -9.52 -5.12 -22.81
CA VAL A 185 -9.79 -4.44 -21.53
C VAL A 185 -8.88 -3.21 -21.28
N ALA A 186 -8.28 -2.63 -22.33
CA ALA A 186 -7.30 -1.55 -22.23
C ALA A 186 -7.75 -0.33 -21.41
N ASP A 187 -9.02 0.08 -21.53
CA ASP A 187 -9.56 1.20 -20.75
C ASP A 187 -9.61 0.90 -19.25
N GLN A 188 -10.05 -0.31 -18.90
CA GLN A 188 -10.06 -0.77 -17.50
C GLN A 188 -8.63 -0.91 -16.96
N VAL A 189 -7.70 -1.42 -17.77
CA VAL A 189 -6.28 -1.51 -17.42
C VAL A 189 -5.69 -0.14 -17.18
N ALA A 190 -5.99 0.85 -18.04
CA ALA A 190 -5.50 2.21 -17.88
C ALA A 190 -6.04 2.87 -16.62
N GLN A 191 -7.33 2.73 -16.36
CA GLN A 191 -7.97 3.25 -15.16
C GLN A 191 -7.32 2.67 -13.88
N LEU A 192 -7.18 1.35 -13.80
CA LEU A 192 -6.57 0.67 -12.64
C LEU A 192 -5.07 0.95 -12.51
N ALA A 193 -4.33 1.04 -13.62
CA ALA A 193 -2.91 1.33 -13.61
C ALA A 193 -2.62 2.76 -13.15
N VAL A 194 -3.41 3.74 -13.61
CA VAL A 194 -3.32 5.14 -13.14
C VAL A 194 -3.65 5.24 -11.66
N GLN A 195 -4.69 4.55 -11.19
CA GLN A 195 -5.04 4.51 -9.78
C GLN A 195 -3.92 3.93 -8.92
N GLY A 196 -3.38 2.76 -9.31
CA GLY A 196 -2.27 2.15 -8.60
C GLY A 196 -1.03 3.04 -8.60
N ALA A 197 -0.81 3.77 -9.69
CA ALA A 197 0.28 4.75 -9.77
C ALA A 197 0.07 5.93 -8.81
N ASP A 198 -1.12 6.51 -8.74
CA ASP A 198 -1.45 7.61 -7.83
C ASP A 198 -1.24 7.21 -6.36
N GLU A 199 -1.66 6.01 -5.97
CA GLU A 199 -1.44 5.47 -4.62
C GLU A 199 0.05 5.31 -4.30
N ILE A 200 0.85 4.75 -5.23
CA ILE A 200 2.29 4.56 -5.03
C ILE A 200 3.03 5.90 -5.01
N LEU A 201 2.70 6.82 -5.91
CA LEU A 201 3.30 8.16 -5.95
C LEU A 201 3.02 8.94 -4.67
N THR A 202 1.80 8.83 -4.12
CA THR A 202 1.44 9.45 -2.83
C THR A 202 2.35 8.96 -1.70
N MET A 203 2.62 7.64 -1.64
CA MET A 203 3.57 7.08 -0.66
C MET A 203 5.01 7.58 -0.86
N MET A 204 5.37 7.95 -2.09
CA MET A 204 6.68 8.53 -2.43
C MET A 204 6.72 10.07 -2.29
N GLY A 205 5.61 10.71 -1.94
CA GLY A 205 5.49 12.18 -1.93
C GLY A 205 5.59 12.82 -3.32
N GLN A 206 5.17 12.10 -4.36
CA GLN A 206 5.17 12.54 -5.77
C GLN A 206 3.75 12.68 -6.31
N SER A 207 3.59 13.40 -7.42
CA SER A 207 2.29 13.59 -8.09
C SER A 207 2.17 12.78 -9.38
N LEU A 208 0.95 12.63 -9.89
CA LEU A 208 0.72 12.09 -11.24
C LEU A 208 1.45 12.91 -12.32
N SER A 209 1.59 14.22 -12.15
CA SER A 209 2.32 15.06 -13.10
C SER A 209 3.80 14.73 -13.18
N ASP A 210 4.41 14.32 -12.06
CA ASP A 210 5.78 13.83 -12.05
C ASP A 210 5.94 12.56 -12.88
N LEU A 211 4.93 11.70 -12.98
CA LEU A 211 5.02 10.43 -13.72
C LEU A 211 4.55 10.55 -15.18
N PHE A 212 3.43 11.23 -15.42
CA PHE A 212 2.75 11.25 -16.72
C PHE A 212 3.16 12.41 -17.63
N GLY A 213 3.75 13.49 -17.08
CA GLY A 213 4.22 14.64 -17.86
C GLY A 213 3.10 15.23 -18.73
N ASP A 214 3.29 15.26 -20.04
CA ASP A 214 2.30 15.81 -21.00
C ASP A 214 0.96 15.06 -20.99
N TYR A 215 0.90 13.84 -20.44
CA TYR A 215 -0.32 13.04 -20.33
C TYR A 215 -1.04 13.20 -18.97
N THR A 216 -0.65 14.17 -18.14
CA THR A 216 -1.23 14.39 -16.80
C THR A 216 -2.74 14.55 -16.86
N ASP A 217 -3.26 15.44 -17.70
CA ASP A 217 -4.71 15.69 -17.81
C ASP A 217 -5.50 14.42 -18.17
N ALA A 218 -4.92 13.56 -19.02
CA ALA A 218 -5.53 12.29 -19.41
C ALA A 218 -5.51 11.27 -18.27
N ALA A 219 -4.42 11.23 -17.47
CA ALA A 219 -4.35 10.39 -16.28
C ALA A 219 -5.33 10.88 -15.20
N GLU A 220 -5.40 12.18 -14.95
CA GLU A 220 -6.39 12.76 -14.02
C GLU A 220 -7.82 12.50 -14.47
N ALA A 221 -8.11 12.57 -15.77
CA ALA A 221 -9.41 12.21 -16.31
C ALA A 221 -9.77 10.74 -16.02
N LEU A 222 -8.83 9.80 -16.22
CA LEU A 222 -9.03 8.37 -15.88
C LEU A 222 -9.29 8.15 -14.39
N ARG A 223 -8.52 8.83 -13.53
CA ARG A 223 -8.71 8.79 -12.07
C ARG A 223 -10.08 9.33 -11.67
N ASN A 224 -10.48 10.47 -12.22
CA ASN A 224 -11.76 11.10 -11.93
C ASN A 224 -12.95 10.29 -12.46
N GLU A 225 -12.81 9.65 -13.62
CA GLU A 225 -13.81 8.73 -14.16
C GLU A 225 -14.02 7.54 -13.22
N HIS A 226 -12.94 6.98 -12.66
CA HIS A 226 -13.03 5.93 -11.64
C HIS A 226 -13.78 6.38 -10.39
N ALA A 227 -13.36 7.50 -9.81
CA ALA A 227 -14.02 8.07 -8.64
C ALA A 227 -15.51 8.32 -8.89
N THR A 228 -15.85 8.82 -10.09
CA THR A 228 -17.25 9.01 -10.50
C THR A 228 -18.02 7.70 -10.57
N LYS A 229 -17.43 6.63 -11.13
CA LYS A 229 -18.05 5.30 -11.20
C LYS A 229 -18.28 4.72 -9.80
N VAL A 230 -17.30 4.83 -8.91
CA VAL A 230 -17.42 4.40 -7.50
C VAL A 230 -18.53 5.17 -6.80
N HIS A 231 -18.53 6.50 -6.89
CA HIS A 231 -19.58 7.36 -6.33
C HIS A 231 -20.99 6.95 -6.79
N GLN A 232 -21.19 6.80 -8.10
CA GLN A 232 -22.47 6.38 -8.67
C GLN A 232 -22.89 5.00 -8.17
N PHE A 233 -21.94 4.06 -8.12
CA PHE A 233 -22.20 2.70 -7.66
C PHE A 233 -22.61 2.65 -6.18
N VAL A 234 -21.84 3.31 -5.30
CA VAL A 234 -22.14 3.40 -3.86
C VAL A 234 -23.46 4.12 -3.62
N THR A 235 -23.73 5.20 -4.36
CA THR A 235 -25.01 5.92 -4.32
C THR A 235 -26.18 4.98 -4.63
N LEU A 236 -26.07 4.16 -5.68
CA LEU A 236 -27.10 3.18 -6.04
C LEU A 236 -27.26 2.08 -4.97
N LEU A 237 -26.16 1.58 -4.40
CA LEU A 237 -26.20 0.58 -3.33
C LEU A 237 -26.89 1.11 -2.07
N VAL A 238 -26.54 2.34 -1.66
CA VAL A 238 -27.15 3.00 -0.51
C VAL A 238 -28.62 3.29 -0.75
N ALA A 239 -28.99 3.79 -1.94
CA ALA A 239 -30.39 4.04 -2.30
C ALA A 239 -31.22 2.73 -2.25
N ARG A 240 -30.72 1.66 -2.87
CA ARG A 240 -31.35 0.34 -2.83
C ARG A 240 -31.51 -0.18 -1.41
N ALA A 241 -30.51 0.01 -0.55
CA ALA A 241 -30.56 -0.41 0.85
C ALA A 241 -31.58 0.41 1.66
N LYS A 242 -31.69 1.73 1.38
CA LYS A 242 -32.73 2.59 1.97
C LYS A 242 -34.13 2.11 1.58
N ASP A 243 -34.33 1.76 0.32
CA ASP A 243 -35.61 1.22 -0.17
C ASP A 243 -35.94 -0.11 0.50
N ALA A 244 -34.99 -1.05 0.54
CA ALA A 244 -35.17 -2.33 1.22
C ALA A 244 -35.48 -2.19 2.71
N PHE A 245 -34.90 -1.19 3.39
CA PHE A 245 -35.23 -0.87 4.77
C PHE A 245 -36.67 -0.36 4.89
N ARG A 246 -37.06 0.62 4.06
CA ARG A 246 -38.42 1.18 4.06
C ARG A 246 -39.47 0.10 3.78
N GLU A 247 -39.26 -0.74 2.77
CA GLU A 247 -40.20 -1.82 2.44
C GLU A 247 -40.42 -2.81 3.59
N ARG A 248 -39.37 -3.12 4.36
CA ARG A 248 -39.45 -4.06 5.48
C ARG A 248 -39.99 -3.44 6.77
N PHE A 249 -39.80 -2.13 6.94
CA PHE A 249 -39.91 -1.50 8.26
C PHE A 249 -40.70 -0.17 8.27
N ALA A 250 -41.37 0.22 7.18
CA ALA A 250 -42.15 1.46 7.10
C ALA A 250 -43.28 1.54 8.16
N ASP A 251 -43.91 0.40 8.44
CA ASP A 251 -45.06 0.32 9.35
C ASP A 251 -44.71 -0.27 10.73
N LEU A 252 -43.45 -0.15 11.15
CA LEU A 252 -43.08 -0.62 12.48
C LEU A 252 -43.76 0.20 13.57
N GLY A 253 -44.47 -0.48 14.47
CA GLY A 253 -44.88 0.09 15.73
C GLY A 253 -43.69 0.33 16.66
N GLU A 254 -43.93 1.02 17.76
CA GLU A 254 -42.92 1.34 18.77
C GLU A 254 -42.24 0.08 19.33
N GLU A 255 -43.00 -1.01 19.52
CA GLU A 255 -42.49 -2.28 20.04
C GLU A 255 -41.44 -2.91 19.10
N GLN A 256 -41.73 -3.00 17.80
CA GLN A 256 -40.75 -3.55 16.85
C GLN A 256 -39.51 -2.66 16.71
N ASN A 257 -39.68 -1.34 16.79
CA ASN A 257 -38.54 -0.42 16.76
C ASN A 257 -37.66 -0.56 18.02
N ALA A 258 -38.28 -0.76 19.19
CA ALA A 258 -37.58 -1.05 20.44
C ALA A 258 -36.84 -2.39 20.37
N GLU A 259 -37.43 -3.40 19.74
CA GLU A 259 -36.80 -4.70 19.53
C GLU A 259 -35.57 -4.61 18.61
N LEU A 260 -35.67 -3.90 17.49
CA LEU A 260 -34.50 -3.62 16.67
C LEU A 260 -33.42 -2.93 17.51
N ALA A 261 -33.78 -1.93 18.32
CA ALA A 261 -32.81 -1.21 19.17
C ALA A 261 -32.13 -2.13 20.20
N ARG A 262 -32.84 -3.16 20.67
CA ARG A 262 -32.25 -4.21 21.50
C ARG A 262 -31.25 -5.05 20.72
N LEU A 263 -31.58 -5.45 19.49
CA LEU A 263 -30.67 -6.21 18.61
C LEU A 263 -29.40 -5.41 18.26
N ASP A 264 -29.53 -4.11 18.00
CA ASP A 264 -28.37 -3.24 17.78
C ASP A 264 -27.41 -3.24 18.98
N ARG A 265 -27.95 -3.12 20.22
CA ARG A 265 -27.13 -3.19 21.44
C ARG A 265 -26.48 -4.56 21.62
N GLN A 266 -27.20 -5.63 21.31
CA GLN A 266 -26.66 -6.98 21.38
C GLN A 266 -25.53 -7.19 20.38
N LEU A 267 -25.67 -6.71 19.14
CA LEU A 267 -24.62 -6.77 18.13
C LEU A 267 -23.35 -6.04 18.59
N VAL A 268 -23.50 -4.82 19.12
CA VAL A 268 -22.36 -4.05 19.67
C VAL A 268 -21.68 -4.83 20.79
N ALA A 269 -22.45 -5.41 21.72
CA ALA A 269 -21.89 -6.20 22.82
C ALA A 269 -21.18 -7.48 22.32
N GLN A 270 -21.70 -8.13 21.29
CA GLN A 270 -21.09 -9.33 20.69
C GLN A 270 -19.77 -9.02 19.96
N LEU A 271 -19.66 -7.85 19.35
CA LEU A 271 -18.45 -7.45 18.62
C LEU A 271 -17.41 -6.75 19.52
N ALA A 272 -17.77 -6.41 20.76
CA ALA A 272 -16.85 -5.71 21.68
C ALA A 272 -15.59 -6.53 22.01
N THR A 273 -15.62 -7.85 21.84
CA THR A 273 -14.49 -8.75 22.11
C THR A 273 -13.81 -9.25 20.82
N THR A 274 -14.22 -8.78 19.64
CA THR A 274 -13.62 -9.20 18.36
C THR A 274 -12.70 -8.10 17.83
N ARG A 275 -11.49 -8.47 17.38
CA ARG A 275 -10.52 -7.53 16.79
C ARG A 275 -10.68 -7.38 15.27
N ASP A 276 -11.22 -8.38 14.57
CA ASP A 276 -11.41 -8.36 13.11
C ASP A 276 -12.68 -7.61 12.67
N ARG A 277 -13.52 -7.15 13.63
CA ARG A 277 -14.84 -6.57 13.35
C ARG A 277 -15.23 -5.53 14.38
N ILE A 278 -15.91 -4.49 13.92
CA ILE A 278 -16.48 -3.43 14.77
C ILE A 278 -17.88 -3.03 14.31
N ALA A 279 -18.74 -2.66 15.27
CA ALA A 279 -20.06 -2.13 14.99
C ALA A 279 -19.98 -0.64 14.59
N VAL A 280 -20.51 -0.29 13.43
CA VAL A 280 -20.58 1.11 12.94
C VAL A 280 -21.98 1.45 12.45
N ARG A 281 -22.37 2.72 12.48
CA ARG A 281 -23.67 3.15 11.98
C ARG A 281 -23.76 2.99 10.46
N CYS A 282 -24.81 2.32 10.01
CA CYS A 282 -25.08 2.13 8.59
C CYS A 282 -25.45 3.46 7.90
N PRO A 283 -24.81 3.84 6.78
CA PRO A 283 -25.12 5.07 6.07
C PRO A 283 -26.50 5.06 5.38
N ALA A 284 -27.10 3.88 5.19
CA ALA A 284 -28.43 3.74 4.61
C ALA A 284 -29.57 3.85 5.63
N CYS A 285 -29.51 3.07 6.71
CA CYS A 285 -30.63 2.94 7.67
C CYS A 285 -30.31 3.41 9.09
N HIS A 286 -29.09 3.88 9.35
CA HIS A 286 -28.61 4.36 10.65
C HIS A 286 -28.61 3.35 11.80
N ARG A 287 -28.95 2.08 11.51
CA ARG A 287 -28.80 0.95 12.44
C ARG A 287 -27.35 0.48 12.51
N GLN A 288 -27.03 -0.35 13.49
CA GLN A 288 -25.69 -0.94 13.60
C GLN A 288 -25.42 -1.93 12.46
N GLY A 289 -24.34 -1.68 11.73
CA GLY A 289 -23.74 -2.58 10.76
C GLY A 289 -22.38 -3.08 11.23
N ILE A 290 -21.81 -4.02 10.49
CA ILE A 290 -20.55 -4.67 10.81
C ILE A 290 -19.52 -4.19 9.80
N LEU A 291 -18.48 -3.52 10.28
CA LEU A 291 -17.27 -3.25 9.54
C LEU A 291 -16.26 -4.34 9.88
N SER A 292 -15.59 -4.90 8.87
CA SER A 292 -14.68 -6.04 9.01
C SER A 292 -13.39 -5.79 8.23
N GLY A 293 -12.30 -6.39 8.69
CA GLY A 293 -10.98 -6.19 8.12
C GLY A 293 -9.92 -7.03 8.80
N SER A 294 -8.66 -6.69 8.54
CA SER A 294 -7.52 -7.33 9.20
C SER A 294 -7.07 -6.45 10.37
N PRO A 295 -7.03 -6.97 11.61
CA PRO A 295 -6.40 -6.26 12.71
C PRO A 295 -4.88 -6.25 12.52
N ASP A 296 -4.24 -5.23 13.05
CA ASP A 296 -2.78 -5.09 13.07
C ASP A 296 -2.36 -4.26 14.28
N LEU A 297 -1.09 -4.35 14.65
CA LEU A 297 -0.51 -3.61 15.76
C LEU A 297 0.30 -2.43 15.26
N ILE A 298 -0.10 -1.23 15.66
CA ILE A 298 0.74 -0.03 15.51
C ILE A 298 1.48 0.18 16.82
N PHE A 299 2.78 -0.04 16.78
CA PHE A 299 3.69 0.22 17.90
C PHE A 299 3.95 1.73 18.02
N GLU A 300 3.75 2.27 19.21
CA GLU A 300 4.16 3.66 19.50
C GLU A 300 5.69 3.73 19.58
N ASP A 301 6.25 4.91 19.29
CA ASP A 301 7.70 5.14 19.19
C ASP A 301 8.45 4.51 20.37
N VAL A 302 9.41 3.66 20.01
CA VAL A 302 10.16 2.83 20.95
C VAL A 302 11.32 3.65 21.46
N ASP A 303 11.34 3.95 22.77
CA ASP A 303 12.55 4.49 23.39
C ASP A 303 13.64 3.42 23.32
N ALA A 304 14.62 3.65 22.46
CA ALA A 304 15.76 2.77 22.32
C ALA A 304 16.86 3.25 23.28
N TYR A 305 17.15 2.46 24.31
CA TYR A 305 18.30 2.69 25.18
C TYR A 305 19.41 1.67 24.88
N VAL A 306 20.63 2.03 25.24
CA VAL A 306 21.78 1.13 25.17
C VAL A 306 22.16 0.80 26.60
N ASP A 307 22.23 -0.48 26.94
CA ASP A 307 22.65 -0.90 28.27
C ASP A 307 24.16 -0.70 28.48
N GLU A 308 24.62 -1.04 29.68
CA GLU A 308 26.04 -0.96 30.06
C GLU A 308 26.97 -1.87 29.24
N HIS A 309 26.43 -2.82 28.48
CA HIS A 309 27.17 -3.73 27.61
C HIS A 309 27.15 -3.30 26.14
N GLY A 310 26.54 -2.17 25.82
CA GLY A 310 26.42 -1.70 24.44
C GLY A 310 25.28 -2.38 23.67
N VAL A 311 24.42 -3.15 24.33
CA VAL A 311 23.26 -3.80 23.72
C VAL A 311 22.14 -2.78 23.63
N ARG A 312 21.60 -2.60 22.43
CA ARG A 312 20.49 -1.68 22.19
C ARG A 312 19.18 -2.40 22.49
N HIS A 313 18.54 -2.01 23.57
CA HIS A 313 17.21 -2.46 23.96
C HIS A 313 16.15 -1.54 23.36
N ARG A 314 14.97 -2.11 23.15
CA ARG A 314 13.78 -1.43 22.63
C ARG A 314 12.64 -1.72 23.59
N ASP A 315 12.32 -0.77 24.45
CA ASP A 315 11.13 -0.89 25.29
C ASP A 315 9.93 -0.43 24.47
N VAL A 316 9.13 -1.40 24.01
CA VAL A 316 7.82 -1.11 23.43
C VAL A 316 6.94 -0.60 24.56
N VAL A 317 6.77 0.72 24.63
CA VAL A 317 6.00 1.39 25.70
C VAL A 317 4.49 1.15 25.53
N GLY A 318 4.05 0.89 24.30
CA GLY A 318 2.67 0.55 24.00
C GLY A 318 2.50 0.15 22.53
N ALA A 319 1.46 -0.63 22.27
CA ALA A 319 0.94 -0.87 20.94
C ALA A 319 -0.56 -0.61 20.94
N THR A 320 -1.06 -0.11 19.82
CA THR A 320 -2.48 0.13 19.58
C THR A 320 -2.95 -0.82 18.49
N ALA A 321 -4.01 -1.56 18.78
CA ALA A 321 -4.65 -2.42 17.79
C ALA A 321 -5.47 -1.55 16.82
N VAL A 322 -5.20 -1.66 15.53
CA VAL A 322 -5.90 -0.95 14.46
C VAL A 322 -6.56 -1.94 13.52
N LEU A 323 -7.84 -1.72 13.22
CA LEU A 323 -8.57 -2.46 12.20
C LEU A 323 -8.38 -1.80 10.84
N PHE A 324 -7.70 -2.48 9.92
CA PHE A 324 -7.69 -2.10 8.50
C PHE A 324 -8.92 -2.69 7.81
N ALA A 325 -10.01 -1.92 7.81
CA ALA A 325 -11.30 -2.34 7.29
C ALA A 325 -11.34 -2.39 5.77
N ASP A 326 -11.87 -3.48 5.23
CA ASP A 326 -12.04 -3.69 3.79
C ASP A 326 -13.48 -4.05 3.38
N THR A 327 -14.36 -4.31 4.34
CA THR A 327 -15.72 -4.78 4.07
C THR A 327 -16.71 -4.21 5.07
N PHE A 328 -17.87 -3.76 4.59
CA PHE A 328 -19.00 -3.39 5.45
C PHE A 328 -20.25 -4.20 5.08
N ARG A 329 -21.02 -4.62 6.10
CA ARG A 329 -22.32 -5.27 5.93
C ARG A 329 -23.32 -4.81 6.98
N CYS A 330 -24.48 -4.34 6.54
CA CYS A 330 -25.62 -4.08 7.42
C CYS A 330 -26.58 -5.29 7.45
N PRO A 331 -26.85 -5.90 8.63
CA PRO A 331 -27.79 -7.01 8.74
C PRO A 331 -29.25 -6.58 8.56
N VAL A 332 -29.57 -5.30 8.80
CA VAL A 332 -30.95 -4.79 8.78
C VAL A 332 -31.41 -4.46 7.34
N CYS A 333 -30.72 -3.53 6.68
CA CYS A 333 -31.08 -3.10 5.32
C CYS A 333 -30.39 -3.93 4.22
N GLY A 334 -29.38 -4.73 4.56
CA GLY A 334 -28.65 -5.56 3.60
C GLY A 334 -27.58 -4.83 2.79
N LEU A 335 -27.26 -3.57 3.10
CA LEU A 335 -26.15 -2.85 2.47
C LEU A 335 -24.85 -3.64 2.60
N ARG A 336 -24.11 -3.77 1.50
CA ARG A 336 -22.77 -4.37 1.44
C ARG A 336 -21.86 -3.42 0.67
N LEU A 337 -20.71 -3.10 1.24
CA LEU A 337 -19.65 -2.32 0.61
C LEU A 337 -18.36 -3.12 0.70
N ARG A 338 -17.51 -3.01 -0.32
CA ARG A 338 -16.28 -3.80 -0.49
C ARG A 338 -15.13 -2.92 -0.95
N GLY A 339 -13.98 -3.12 -0.34
CA GLY A 339 -12.77 -2.37 -0.59
C GLY A 339 -12.80 -0.98 0.04
N GLN A 340 -11.60 -0.41 0.15
CA GLN A 340 -11.37 0.90 0.76
C GLN A 340 -12.18 2.02 0.10
N GLU A 341 -12.29 2.02 -1.22
CA GLU A 341 -12.95 3.10 -1.98
C GLU A 341 -14.46 3.16 -1.73
N GLU A 342 -15.15 2.02 -1.71
CA GLU A 342 -16.58 1.99 -1.43
C GLU A 342 -16.88 2.38 0.02
N LEU A 343 -15.96 2.08 0.94
CA LEU A 343 -16.06 2.46 2.35
C LEU A 343 -15.87 3.96 2.53
N GLU A 344 -14.81 4.53 1.96
CA GLU A 344 -14.52 5.97 2.03
C GLU A 344 -15.61 6.81 1.37
N GLU A 345 -16.09 6.39 0.20
CA GLU A 345 -17.22 7.05 -0.48
C GLU A 345 -18.51 7.02 0.35
N ALA A 346 -18.67 6.01 1.21
CA ALA A 346 -19.79 5.90 2.14
C ALA A 346 -19.53 6.56 3.50
N ASP A 347 -18.44 7.32 3.64
CA ASP A 347 -18.00 8.00 4.87
C ASP A 347 -17.74 7.01 6.03
N LEU A 348 -17.19 5.84 5.71
CA LEU A 348 -16.75 4.83 6.66
C LEU A 348 -15.22 4.82 6.72
N SER A 349 -14.66 4.95 7.93
CA SER A 349 -13.22 4.87 8.16
C SER A 349 -12.65 3.51 7.75
N THR A 350 -11.45 3.50 7.20
CA THR A 350 -10.76 2.30 6.70
C THR A 350 -9.59 1.88 7.60
N ALA A 351 -9.20 2.75 8.53
CA ALA A 351 -8.33 2.43 9.66
C ALA A 351 -9.03 2.92 10.94
N LEU A 352 -9.31 2.00 11.88
CA LEU A 352 -9.95 2.33 13.15
C LEU A 352 -9.13 1.81 14.31
N GLU A 353 -8.78 2.69 15.25
CA GLU A 353 -8.22 2.28 16.53
C GLU A 353 -9.29 1.51 17.33
N ILE A 354 -8.99 0.26 17.67
CA ILE A 354 -9.86 -0.62 18.44
C ILE A 354 -9.57 -0.44 19.94
N GLY A 355 -8.35 -0.03 20.28
CA GLY A 355 -7.89 0.20 21.64
C GLY A 355 -6.44 -0.25 21.83
N PRO A 356 -5.93 -0.22 23.07
CA PRO A 356 -4.60 -0.74 23.37
C PRO A 356 -4.52 -2.23 23.00
N ALA A 357 -3.34 -2.64 22.57
CA ALA A 357 -3.00 -4.04 22.40
C ALA A 357 -3.07 -4.74 23.77
N VAL A 358 -3.63 -5.95 23.78
CA VAL A 358 -3.62 -6.87 24.94
C VAL A 358 -2.67 -8.02 24.63
N LEU A 359 -2.28 -8.78 25.65
CA LEU A 359 -1.33 -9.90 25.52
C LEU A 359 -1.70 -10.85 24.37
N GLU A 360 -2.98 -11.18 24.22
CA GLU A 360 -3.51 -12.05 23.15
C GLU A 360 -3.21 -11.51 21.75
N ASP A 361 -3.13 -10.19 21.54
CA ASP A 361 -2.81 -9.62 20.23
C ASP A 361 -1.32 -9.81 19.88
N PHE A 362 -0.45 -10.06 20.86
CA PHE A 362 0.98 -10.35 20.65
C PHE A 362 1.24 -11.84 20.43
N GLU A 363 0.38 -12.72 20.93
CA GLU A 363 0.52 -14.17 20.73
C GLU A 363 0.50 -14.53 19.23
N ASP A 364 -0.31 -13.83 18.42
CA ASP A 364 -0.34 -13.98 16.96
C ASP A 364 0.99 -13.58 16.27
N TYR A 365 1.85 -12.81 16.94
CA TYR A 365 3.18 -12.43 16.42
C TYR A 365 4.30 -13.39 16.88
N GLU A 366 4.20 -13.96 18.08
CA GLU A 366 5.26 -14.81 18.64
C GLU A 366 5.35 -16.18 17.94
N ASP A 367 4.26 -16.66 17.33
CA ASP A 367 4.21 -17.96 16.66
C ASP A 367 5.07 -18.01 15.37
N TYR A 368 5.54 -16.87 14.85
CA TYR A 368 6.40 -16.81 13.67
C TYR A 368 7.88 -17.11 13.96
N ASP A 369 8.34 -16.98 15.20
CA ASP A 369 9.76 -17.15 15.56
C ASP A 369 10.05 -18.48 16.28
N ALA A 370 9.03 -19.22 16.73
CA ALA A 370 9.22 -20.48 17.47
C ALA A 370 9.63 -21.69 16.58
N ASP A 371 9.45 -21.57 15.26
CA ASP A 371 9.76 -22.62 14.29
C ASP A 371 11.18 -22.52 13.70
N GLU A 372 11.95 -21.47 14.01
CA GLU A 372 13.41 -21.51 13.86
C GLU A 372 13.98 -22.36 15.00
N GLU A 373 13.67 -23.65 14.94
CA GLU A 373 14.38 -24.71 15.64
C GLU A 373 15.87 -24.48 15.35
N GLU A 374 16.58 -24.00 16.38
CA GLU A 374 18.01 -23.70 16.36
C GLU A 374 18.70 -24.84 15.60
N TYR A 375 19.12 -24.56 14.37
CA TYR A 375 19.92 -25.50 13.60
C TYR A 375 21.21 -25.66 14.37
N VAL A 376 21.25 -26.65 15.26
CA VAL A 376 22.47 -27.13 15.87
C VAL A 376 23.19 -27.84 14.74
N PRO A 377 24.26 -27.26 14.14
CA PRO A 377 25.03 -28.01 13.18
C PRO A 377 25.48 -29.28 13.88
N ASP A 378 25.11 -30.43 13.32
CA ASP A 378 25.52 -31.75 13.79
C ASP A 378 27.03 -31.86 13.59
N GLY A 379 27.77 -31.30 14.56
CA GLY A 379 29.20 -31.38 14.68
C GLY A 379 29.55 -32.77 15.17
N GLY A 380 29.44 -33.76 14.30
CA GLY A 380 30.13 -35.03 14.46
C GLY A 380 31.62 -34.83 14.16
N PRO A 381 32.52 -34.87 15.16
CA PRO A 381 33.91 -35.16 14.88
C PRO A 381 34.04 -36.63 14.50
N ASP A 382 34.99 -36.91 13.61
CA ASP A 382 35.53 -38.23 13.29
C ASP A 382 34.77 -39.06 12.25
N ASP A 383 35.22 -38.94 10.99
CA ASP A 383 35.54 -40.12 10.17
C ASP A 383 36.49 -39.71 9.02
N LEU A 384 37.77 -39.57 9.40
CA LEU A 384 38.91 -39.67 8.48
C LEU A 384 39.78 -40.84 8.93
N LEU A 385 39.50 -42.04 8.39
CA LEU A 385 40.47 -43.11 8.22
C LEU A 385 40.29 -43.79 6.85
#